data_AF-A0A744KCD6-F1
#
_entry.id   AF-A0A744KCD6-F1
#
_cell.length_a   1.000
_cell.length_b   1.000
_cell.length_c   1.000
_cell.angle_alpha   90.00
_cell.angle_beta   90.00
_cell.angle_gamma   90.00
#
_symmetry.space_group_name_H-M   'P 1'
#
loop_
_entity.id
_entity.type
_entity.pdbx_description
1 polymer ?
#
loop_
_entity_poly.entity_id
_entity_poly.type
_entity_poly.pdbx_seq_one_letter_code
_entity_poly.pdbx_strand_id
1 'polypeptide(L)'
;KPLSFVYDIADIIKFESVVPKAFEIAARHPAEPDKEVRLACRDIFRSSKLTGKLIPLIEEVLAAGEIEPPQPAPDMLPPAIPEPESLGDSGHRGHG
;
A
#
# COMPACT_ATOMS: atom_id res chain seq x y z
N LYS A 1 -15.86 -7.39 14.13
CA LYS A 1 -15.25 -7.80 12.84
C LYS A 1 -13.78 -7.42 12.88
N PRO A 2 -12.83 -8.35 12.73
CA PRO A 2 -11.40 -8.07 12.93
C PRO A 2 -10.76 -7.20 11.83
N LEU A 3 -11.42 -6.97 10.69
CA LEU A 3 -10.84 -6.29 9.52
C LEU A 3 -11.61 -5.02 9.10
N SER A 4 -12.46 -4.44 9.95
CA SER A 4 -13.30 -3.28 9.56
C SER A 4 -12.47 -2.14 8.96
N PHE A 5 -11.42 -1.69 9.67
CA PHE A 5 -10.56 -0.59 9.21
C PHE A 5 -9.79 -0.92 7.91
N VAL A 6 -9.48 -2.21 7.69
CA VAL A 6 -8.85 -2.65 6.44
C VAL A 6 -9.77 -2.39 5.25
N TYR A 7 -11.08 -2.65 5.42
CA TYR A 7 -12.06 -2.37 4.37
C TYR A 7 -12.24 -0.86 4.16
N ASP A 8 -12.29 -0.06 5.22
CA ASP A 8 -12.46 1.39 5.11
C ASP A 8 -11.34 2.01 4.26
N ILE A 9 -10.08 1.65 4.53
CA ILE A 9 -8.92 2.17 3.79
C ILE A 9 -8.84 1.59 2.37
N ALA A 10 -9.09 0.28 2.20
CA ALA A 10 -9.03 -0.35 0.88
C ALA A 10 -10.09 0.22 -0.07
N ASP A 11 -11.25 0.59 0.43
CA ASP A 11 -12.37 1.07 -0.37
C ASP A 11 -12.14 2.46 -0.97
N ILE A 12 -11.29 3.27 -0.35
CA ILE A 12 -10.84 4.57 -0.89
C ILE A 12 -10.12 4.38 -2.23
N ILE A 13 -9.28 3.35 -2.36
CA ILE A 13 -8.31 3.21 -3.46
C ILE A 13 -8.62 2.07 -4.45
N LYS A 14 -9.47 1.09 -4.08
CA LYS A 14 -9.62 -0.16 -4.87
C LYS A 14 -10.06 0.07 -6.31
N PHE A 15 -10.77 1.16 -6.60
CA PHE A 15 -11.27 1.49 -7.93
C PHE A 15 -10.24 2.18 -8.83
N GLU A 16 -9.12 2.66 -8.29
CA GLU A 16 -8.08 3.30 -9.10
C GLU A 16 -7.44 2.33 -10.10
N SER A 17 -7.20 1.08 -9.67
CA SER A 17 -6.50 0.10 -10.51
C SER A 17 -6.88 -1.35 -10.25
N VAL A 18 -7.20 -1.73 -9.01
CA VAL A 18 -7.44 -3.14 -8.63
C VAL A 18 -8.72 -3.66 -9.25
N VAL A 19 -9.84 -2.95 -9.06
CA VAL A 19 -11.15 -3.35 -9.60
C VAL A 19 -11.15 -3.32 -11.13
N PRO A 20 -10.69 -2.25 -11.82
CA PRO A 20 -10.60 -2.26 -13.28
C PRO A 20 -9.78 -3.44 -13.82
N LYS A 21 -8.66 -3.77 -13.17
CA LYS A 21 -7.82 -4.91 -13.56
C LYS A 21 -8.55 -6.24 -13.41
N ALA A 22 -9.36 -6.41 -12.37
CA ALA A 22 -10.16 -7.62 -12.19
C ALA A 22 -11.17 -7.81 -13.35
N PHE A 23 -11.83 -6.73 -13.79
CA PHE A 23 -12.72 -6.79 -14.96
C PHE A 23 -11.99 -7.10 -16.26
N GLU A 24 -10.82 -6.49 -16.48
CA GLU A 24 -9.96 -6.79 -17.64
C GLU A 24 -9.58 -8.28 -17.69
N ILE A 25 -9.20 -8.86 -16.55
CA ILE A 25 -8.83 -10.27 -16.46
C ILE A 25 -10.06 -11.16 -16.69
N ALA A 26 -11.19 -10.84 -16.06
CA ALA A 26 -12.43 -11.61 -16.19
C ALA A 26 -12.94 -11.67 -17.64
N ALA A 27 -12.78 -10.58 -18.40
CA ALA A 27 -13.17 -10.50 -19.81
C ALA A 27 -12.43 -11.49 -20.72
N ARG A 28 -11.28 -12.03 -20.29
CA ARG A 28 -10.49 -13.01 -21.05
C ARG A 28 -10.88 -14.47 -20.77
N HIS A 29 -11.80 -14.70 -19.83
CA HIS A 29 -12.20 -16.04 -19.38
C HIS A 29 -10.99 -16.95 -19.01
N PRO A 30 -10.12 -16.50 -18.09
CA PRO A 30 -8.91 -17.23 -17.74
C PRO A 30 -9.21 -18.57 -17.07
N ALA A 31 -8.35 -19.56 -17.30
CA ALA A 31 -8.47 -20.86 -16.64
C ALA A 31 -8.15 -20.77 -15.13
N GLU A 32 -7.26 -19.85 -14.73
CA GLU A 32 -6.81 -19.65 -13.35
C GLU A 32 -7.00 -18.18 -12.91
N PRO A 33 -8.25 -17.67 -12.77
CA PRO A 33 -8.54 -16.25 -12.51
C PRO A 33 -7.84 -15.72 -11.24
N ASP A 34 -7.89 -16.49 -10.15
CA ASP A 34 -7.27 -16.09 -8.87
C ASP A 34 -5.76 -15.88 -9.00
N LYS A 35 -5.08 -16.76 -9.74
CA LYS A 35 -3.63 -16.68 -9.96
C LYS A 35 -3.28 -15.45 -10.79
N GLU A 36 -3.99 -15.25 -11.90
CA GLU A 36 -3.77 -14.10 -12.78
C GLU A 36 -4.04 -12.78 -12.07
N VAL A 37 -5.14 -12.68 -11.32
CA VAL A 37 -5.49 -11.48 -10.54
C VAL A 37 -4.43 -11.23 -9.45
N ARG A 38 -4.00 -12.26 -8.71
CA ARG A 38 -2.97 -12.09 -7.66
C ARG A 38 -1.64 -11.60 -8.22
N LEU A 39 -1.20 -12.14 -9.37
CA LEU A 39 0.01 -11.69 -10.04
C LEU A 39 -0.12 -10.24 -10.52
N ALA A 40 -1.26 -9.88 -11.10
CA ALA A 40 -1.53 -8.52 -11.55
C ALA A 40 -1.59 -7.52 -10.38
N CYS A 41 -2.28 -7.87 -9.28
CA CYS A 41 -2.31 -7.06 -8.06
C CYS A 41 -0.91 -6.87 -7.47
N ARG A 42 -0.10 -7.93 -7.39
CA ARG A 42 1.30 -7.84 -6.94
C ARG A 42 2.09 -6.83 -7.78
N ASP A 43 1.95 -6.89 -9.10
CA ASP A 43 2.68 -6.02 -10.01
C ASP A 43 2.18 -4.57 -9.91
N ILE A 44 0.88 -4.34 -9.76
CA ILE A 44 0.27 -3.04 -9.48
C ILE A 44 0.78 -2.46 -8.16
N PHE A 45 0.77 -3.23 -7.07
CA PHE A 45 1.21 -2.74 -5.75
C PHE A 45 2.69 -2.37 -5.76
N ARG A 46 3.51 -3.15 -6.47
CA ARG A 46 4.93 -2.87 -6.67
C ARG A 46 5.18 -1.62 -7.50
N SER A 47 4.55 -1.51 -8.68
CA SER A 47 4.79 -0.40 -9.61
C SER A 47 4.23 0.94 -9.09
N SER A 48 3.10 0.90 -8.39
CA SER A 48 2.48 2.07 -7.78
C SER A 48 3.09 2.47 -6.42
N LYS A 49 4.00 1.67 -5.87
CA LYS A 49 4.54 1.80 -4.51
C LYS A 49 3.43 1.88 -3.45
N LEU A 50 2.38 1.06 -3.60
CA LEU A 50 1.14 1.21 -2.82
C LEU A 50 1.38 1.20 -1.30
N THR A 51 2.22 0.30 -0.79
CA THR A 51 2.54 0.25 0.64
C THR A 51 3.09 1.58 1.18
N GLY A 52 3.94 2.26 0.41
CA GLY A 52 4.47 3.57 0.79
C GLY A 52 3.44 4.70 0.74
N LYS A 53 2.34 4.51 0.01
CA LYS A 53 1.22 5.46 -0.05
C LYS A 53 0.15 5.21 1.03
N LEU A 54 -0.01 3.95 1.45
CA LEU A 54 -1.01 3.58 2.47
C LEU A 54 -0.72 4.20 3.83
N ILE A 55 0.56 4.32 4.21
CA ILE A 55 0.96 4.91 5.51
C ILE A 55 0.47 6.36 5.62
N PRO A 56 0.87 7.30 4.73
CA PRO A 56 0.40 8.68 4.82
C PRO A 56 -1.12 8.80 4.60
N LEU A 57 -1.74 7.94 3.77
CA LEU A 57 -3.19 7.92 3.59
C LEU A 57 -3.93 7.59 4.91
N ILE A 58 -3.44 6.59 5.65
CA ILE A 58 -4.02 6.23 6.95
C ILE A 58 -3.90 7.39 7.93
N GLU A 59 -2.74 8.05 7.98
CA GLU A 59 -2.53 9.23 8.84
C GLU A 59 -3.46 10.38 8.46
N GLU A 60 -3.63 10.66 7.16
CA GLU A 60 -4.55 11.69 6.65
C GLU A 60 -6.00 11.39 7.04
N VAL A 61 -6.47 10.16 6.86
CA VAL A 61 -7.82 9.73 7.24
C VAL A 61 -8.06 9.89 8.74
N LEU A 62 -7.08 9.56 9.58
CA LEU A 62 -7.21 9.71 11.04
C LEU A 62 -7.11 11.18 11.49
N ALA A 63 -6.29 11.99 10.83
CA ALA A 63 -6.12 13.41 11.15
C ALA A 63 -7.40 14.24 10.93
N ALA A 64 -8.30 13.78 10.05
CA ALA A 64 -9.62 14.38 9.86
C ALA A 64 -10.50 14.35 11.13
N GLY A 65 -10.13 13.57 12.14
CA GLY A 65 -10.77 13.58 13.45
C GLY A 65 -10.39 14.77 14.35
N GLU A 66 -9.44 15.62 13.95
CA GLU A 66 -8.94 16.79 14.70
C GLU A 66 -8.42 16.43 16.12
N ILE A 67 -8.04 15.17 16.33
CA ILE A 67 -7.41 14.69 17.56
C ILE A 67 -5.90 14.65 17.31
N GLU A 68 -5.13 15.22 18.25
CA GLU A 68 -3.67 15.20 18.17
C GLU A 68 -3.16 13.74 18.18
N PRO A 69 -2.28 13.37 17.22
CA PRO A 69 -1.69 12.04 17.19
C PRO A 69 -0.94 11.73 18.49
N PRO A 70 -0.90 10.46 18.92
CA PRO A 70 -0.14 10.08 20.10
C PRO A 70 1.34 10.36 19.89
N GLN A 71 1.96 11.05 20.86
CA GLN A 71 3.40 11.28 20.87
C GLN A 71 4.14 9.97 21.18
N PRO A 72 5.38 9.79 20.68
CA PRO A 72 6.23 8.68 21.08
C PRO A 72 6.39 8.62 22.61
N ALA A 73 6.42 7.42 23.17
CA ALA A 73 6.71 7.22 24.58
C ALA A 73 8.13 7.74 24.92
N PRO A 74 8.36 8.34 26.11
CA PRO A 74 9.67 8.90 26.47
C PRO A 74 10.83 7.90 26.45
N ASP A 75 10.54 6.62 26.66
CA ASP A 75 11.48 5.50 26.68
C ASP A 75 11.55 4.75 25.33
N MET A 76 10.87 5.24 24.30
CA MET A 76 10.89 4.64 22.97
C MET A 76 12.30 4.72 22.40
N LEU A 77 12.91 3.56 22.17
CA LEU A 77 14.20 3.47 21.50
C LEU A 77 14.06 3.90 20.03
N PRO A 78 15.04 4.63 19.49
CA PRO A 78 15.04 4.94 18.06
C PRO A 78 15.11 3.64 17.23
N PRO A 79 14.74 3.69 15.94
CA PRO A 79 14.96 2.57 15.03
C PRO A 79 16.40 2.05 15.15
N ALA A 80 16.54 0.74 15.39
CA ALA A 80 17.85 0.11 15.56
C ALA A 80 18.74 0.23 14.31
N ILE A 81 18.09 0.37 13.16
CA ILE A 81 18.74 0.64 11.88
C ILE A 81 18.40 2.10 11.55
N PRO A 82 19.40 2.99 11.46
CA PRO A 82 19.19 4.35 10.99
C PRO A 82 18.54 4.31 9.61
N GLU A 83 17.59 5.21 9.34
CA GLU A 83 17.10 5.36 7.97
C GLU A 83 18.28 5.66 7.05
N PRO A 84 18.42 4.97 5.92
CA PRO A 84 19.44 5.32 4.95
C PRO A 84 19.21 6.77 4.52
N GLU A 85 20.30 7.51 4.25
CA GLU A 85 20.16 8.80 3.59
C GLU A 85 19.30 8.60 2.34
N SER A 86 18.28 9.45 2.19
CA SER A 86 17.39 9.43 1.03
C SER A 86 18.21 9.71 -0.23
N LEU A 87 18.80 8.67 -0.80
CA LEU A 87 19.27 8.59 -2.18
C LEU A 87 18.03 8.51 -3.05
N GLY A 88 17.27 9.60 -3.11
CA GLY A 88 16.39 9.80 -4.23
C GLY A 88 17.28 9.93 -5.47
N ASP A 89 17.46 8.86 -6.22
CA ASP A 89 17.67 8.99 -7.66
C ASP A 89 17.24 7.77 -8.48
N SER A 90 16.70 8.10 -9.66
CA SER A 90 16.80 7.40 -10.92
C SER A 90 17.29 5.96 -10.86
N GLY A 91 16.31 5.05 -10.99
CA GLY A 91 16.43 3.63 -11.23
C GLY A 91 17.80 2.99 -11.13
N HIS A 92 18.03 2.21 -10.06
CA HIS A 92 18.79 0.96 -10.14
C HIS A 92 18.45 0.08 -8.94
N ARG A 93 18.02 -1.16 -9.19
CA ARG A 93 18.24 -2.27 -8.27
C ARG A 93 19.31 -3.12 -8.91
N GLY A 94 20.52 -3.04 -8.38
CA GLY A 94 21.59 -3.97 -8.73
C GLY A 94 21.17 -5.39 -8.35
N HIS A 95 20.83 -6.17 -9.35
CA HIS A 95 21.15 -7.59 -9.46
C HIS A 95 21.42 -7.84 -10.95
N GLY A 96 22.71 -7.91 -11.27
CA GLY A 96 23.31 -7.83 -12.60
C GLY A 96 24.53 -6.93 -12.54
#